data_AF-A0A4Q3C156-F1
#
_entry.id   AF-A0A4Q3C156-F1
#
_cell.length_a   1.000
_cell.length_b   1.000
_cell.length_c   1.000
_cell.angle_alpha   90.00
_cell.angle_beta   90.00
_cell.angle_gamma   90.00
#
_symmetry.space_group_name_H-M   'P 1'
#
loop_
_entity.id
_entity.type
_entity.pdbx_description
1 polymer ?
#
loop_
_entity_poly.entity_id
_entity_poly.type
_entity_poly.pdbx_seq_one_letter_code
_entity_poly.pdbx_strand_id
1 'polypeptide(L)'
;MFDSGNDFEVYTALTPSINALFNSDHEDNSPKSRSRAKGPEPEGVTVATIAGKTFAFIALERVGGVMVYDVTDPNNVEFVDYNNSRTVSAYGGDNGPEGIIYINETDSPDGTPYVVVANEISGTLTVYAVNTENLGTGEYIHQNAFVVFPNPAENGIAYFNRMADVEVYDYTGKMVYAAKDAL
;
A
#
# COMPACT_ATOMS: atom_id res chain seq x y z
N MET A 1 -13.44 6.26 13.79
CA MET A 1 -13.22 6.38 12.33
C MET A 1 -11.78 5.99 12.10
N PHE A 2 -11.53 4.94 11.31
CA PHE A 2 -10.18 4.49 10.96
C PHE A 2 -9.64 5.31 9.78
N ASP A 3 -8.33 5.54 9.79
CA ASP A 3 -7.56 6.18 8.73
C ASP A 3 -6.25 5.41 8.60
N SER A 4 -5.93 4.92 7.39
CA SER A 4 -4.69 4.19 7.11
C SER A 4 -3.45 5.09 7.15
N GLY A 5 -3.61 6.41 7.27
CA GLY A 5 -2.49 7.35 7.28
C GLY A 5 -1.64 7.19 6.02
N ASN A 6 -0.38 6.77 6.20
CA ASN A 6 0.58 6.55 5.11
C ASN A 6 0.88 5.06 4.85
N ASP A 7 0.04 4.14 5.33
CA ASP A 7 0.29 2.69 5.21
C ASP A 7 0.50 2.28 3.75
N PHE A 8 -0.24 2.87 2.80
CA PHE A 8 -0.16 2.46 1.41
C PHE A 8 1.20 2.83 0.82
N GLU A 9 1.69 4.04 1.12
CA GLU A 9 3.04 4.48 0.75
C GLU A 9 4.11 3.61 1.43
N VAL A 10 3.92 3.25 2.70
CA VAL A 10 4.85 2.40 3.45
C VAL A 10 4.92 1.01 2.83
N TYR A 11 3.78 0.34 2.60
CA TYR A 11 3.76 -1.01 2.01
C TYR A 11 4.29 -1.01 0.58
N THR A 12 3.95 0.00 -0.23
CA THR A 12 4.48 0.11 -1.59
C THR A 12 5.98 0.41 -1.62
N ALA A 13 6.52 1.13 -0.63
CA ALA A 13 7.96 1.37 -0.51
C ALA A 13 8.74 0.19 0.08
N LEU A 14 8.12 -0.64 0.92
CA LEU A 14 8.81 -1.67 1.68
C LEU A 14 8.69 -3.07 1.09
N THR A 15 7.69 -3.36 0.26
CA THR A 15 7.52 -4.68 -0.36
C THR A 15 8.66 -4.96 -1.35
N PRO A 16 9.59 -5.90 -1.07
CA PRO A 16 10.84 -6.02 -1.84
C PRO A 16 10.64 -6.40 -3.31
N SER A 17 9.55 -7.07 -3.65
CA SER A 17 9.23 -7.45 -5.03
C SER A 17 8.79 -6.27 -5.90
N ILE A 18 8.35 -5.16 -5.30
CA ILE A 18 7.74 -4.04 -6.03
C ILE A 18 8.29 -2.67 -5.65
N ASN A 19 9.11 -2.54 -4.60
CA ASN A 19 9.54 -1.23 -4.08
C ASN A 19 10.22 -0.31 -5.11
N ALA A 20 10.78 -0.87 -6.17
CA ALA A 20 11.30 -0.12 -7.32
C ALA A 20 10.24 0.71 -8.06
N LEU A 21 8.95 0.37 -7.87
CA LEU A 21 7.78 1.04 -8.44
C LEU A 21 7.18 2.09 -7.49
N PHE A 22 7.80 2.33 -6.34
CA PHE A 22 7.34 3.35 -5.41
C PHE A 22 7.30 4.73 -6.10
N ASN A 23 6.14 5.39 -6.06
CA ASN A 23 5.85 6.64 -6.78
C ASN A 23 6.03 6.56 -8.31
N SER A 24 5.84 5.37 -8.91
CA SER A 24 5.72 5.20 -10.35
C SER A 24 4.31 5.53 -10.85
N ASP A 25 4.19 5.74 -12.16
CA ASP A 25 2.93 5.95 -12.85
C ASP A 25 2.29 4.61 -13.28
N HIS A 26 1.02 4.61 -13.72
CA HIS A 26 0.42 3.43 -14.36
C HIS A 26 0.93 3.21 -15.80
N GLU A 27 1.46 4.24 -16.47
CA GLU A 27 1.99 4.18 -17.84
C GLU A 27 3.49 3.87 -17.94
N ASP A 28 4.24 4.00 -16.84
CA ASP A 28 5.69 3.83 -16.84
C ASP A 28 6.22 3.40 -15.46
N ASN A 29 7.34 2.66 -15.43
CA ASN A 29 8.03 2.26 -14.19
C ASN A 29 9.02 3.34 -13.69
N SER A 30 9.02 4.55 -14.25
CA SER A 30 10.00 5.57 -13.89
C SER A 30 9.58 6.26 -12.59
N PRO A 31 10.48 6.43 -11.61
CA PRO A 31 10.18 7.23 -10.43
C PRO A 31 9.86 8.67 -10.84
N LYS A 32 8.71 9.21 -10.44
CA LYS A 32 8.41 10.62 -10.68
C LYS A 32 9.11 11.49 -9.64
N SER A 33 9.84 12.51 -10.09
CA SER A 33 10.67 13.40 -9.25
C SER A 33 9.90 14.34 -8.32
N ARG A 34 8.56 14.39 -8.42
CA ARG A 34 7.71 15.24 -7.58
C ARG A 34 6.72 14.38 -6.79
N SER A 35 7.04 14.13 -5.51
CA SER A 35 6.20 13.40 -4.54
C SER A 35 4.80 14.00 -4.35
N ARG A 36 4.58 15.29 -4.66
CA ARG A 36 3.25 15.93 -4.60
C ARG A 36 2.26 15.45 -5.67
N ALA A 37 2.74 14.75 -6.70
CA ALA A 37 1.95 14.53 -7.91
C ALA A 37 1.23 13.19 -7.93
N LYS A 38 1.79 12.14 -7.31
CA LYS A 38 1.38 10.75 -7.54
C LYS A 38 1.71 9.89 -6.31
N GLY A 39 0.69 9.32 -5.68
CA GLY A 39 0.79 8.35 -4.59
C GLY A 39 0.31 6.95 -5.04
N PRO A 40 -0.01 6.05 -4.12
CA PRO A 40 -0.53 4.70 -4.42
C PRO A 40 -1.85 4.72 -5.21
N GLU A 41 -2.67 5.76 -4.98
CA GLU A 41 -3.95 6.04 -5.66
C GLU A 41 -4.91 4.84 -5.68
N PRO A 42 -5.60 4.58 -4.54
CA PRO A 42 -6.65 3.58 -4.50
C PRO A 42 -7.87 4.03 -5.30
N GLU A 43 -8.41 3.12 -6.10
CA GLU A 43 -9.52 3.43 -7.01
C GLU A 43 -10.67 2.43 -6.86
N GLY A 44 -10.36 1.14 -6.99
CA GLY A 44 -11.31 0.05 -6.79
C GLY A 44 -11.35 -0.42 -5.36
N VAL A 45 -12.54 -0.65 -4.81
CA VAL A 45 -12.73 -1.38 -3.55
C VAL A 45 -13.86 -2.39 -3.66
N THR A 46 -13.62 -3.59 -3.14
CA THR A 46 -14.68 -4.57 -2.87
C THR A 46 -14.52 -5.13 -1.46
N VAL A 47 -15.63 -5.55 -0.86
CA VAL A 47 -15.66 -6.06 0.52
C VAL A 47 -16.33 -7.42 0.51
N ALA A 48 -15.73 -8.37 1.23
CA ALA A 48 -16.28 -9.72 1.38
C ALA A 48 -16.22 -10.18 2.83
N THR A 49 -17.16 -11.04 3.21
CA THR A 49 -17.08 -11.77 4.48
C THR A 49 -16.54 -13.17 4.22
N ILE A 50 -15.44 -13.51 4.87
CA ILE A 50 -14.73 -14.78 4.70
C ILE A 50 -14.51 -15.37 6.09
N ALA A 51 -15.03 -16.57 6.32
CA ALA A 51 -14.95 -17.26 7.62
C ALA A 51 -15.36 -16.39 8.84
N GLY A 52 -16.34 -15.49 8.67
CA GLY A 52 -16.84 -14.61 9.72
C GLY A 52 -16.05 -13.32 9.95
N LYS A 53 -14.99 -13.08 9.18
CA LYS A 53 -14.25 -11.81 9.14
C LYS A 53 -14.62 -11.01 7.89
N THR A 54 -14.63 -9.68 7.98
CA THR A 54 -14.89 -8.79 6.86
C THR A 54 -13.56 -8.26 6.31
N PHE A 55 -13.29 -8.49 5.03
CA PHE A 55 -12.07 -8.03 4.35
C PHE A 55 -12.39 -6.99 3.29
N ALA A 56 -11.56 -5.96 3.21
CA ALA A 56 -11.54 -4.99 2.12
C ALA A 56 -10.38 -5.32 1.16
N PHE A 57 -10.70 -5.45 -0.12
CA PHE A 57 -9.74 -5.59 -1.21
C PHE A 57 -9.70 -4.29 -1.99
N ILE A 58 -8.53 -3.68 -2.08
CA ILE A 58 -8.35 -2.30 -2.56
C ILE A 58 -7.35 -2.32 -3.71
N ALA A 59 -7.82 -1.99 -4.91
CA ALA A 59 -7.01 -1.88 -6.12
C ALA A 59 -6.27 -0.53 -6.16
N LEU A 60 -4.98 -0.58 -6.50
CA LEU A 60 -4.13 0.60 -6.62
C LEU A 60 -3.83 0.88 -8.09
N GLU A 61 -4.43 1.93 -8.65
CA GLU A 61 -4.37 2.27 -10.08
C GLU A 61 -2.91 2.43 -10.55
N ARG A 62 -2.12 3.21 -9.79
CA ARG A 62 -0.78 3.62 -10.23
C ARG A 62 0.26 2.55 -10.02
N VAL A 63 0.61 2.31 -8.75
CA VAL A 63 1.67 1.35 -8.40
C VAL A 63 1.27 -0.07 -8.78
N GLY A 64 -0.03 -0.34 -8.91
CA GLY A 64 -0.57 -1.64 -9.27
C GLY A 64 -0.85 -2.52 -8.06
N GLY A 65 -1.55 -3.62 -8.32
CA GLY A 65 -1.87 -4.64 -7.34
C GLY A 65 -3.07 -4.34 -6.45
N VAL A 66 -3.26 -5.22 -5.47
CA VAL A 66 -4.39 -5.22 -4.55
C VAL A 66 -3.88 -5.33 -3.12
N MET A 67 -4.25 -4.36 -2.29
CA MET A 67 -4.08 -4.42 -0.85
C MET A 67 -5.28 -5.09 -0.19
N VAL A 68 -5.02 -5.83 0.88
CA VAL A 68 -6.03 -6.55 1.66
C VAL A 68 -5.97 -6.09 3.11
N TYR A 69 -7.11 -5.69 3.65
CA TYR A 69 -7.27 -5.32 5.05
C TYR A 69 -8.38 -6.13 5.70
N ASP A 70 -8.17 -6.60 6.93
CA ASP A 70 -9.23 -7.07 7.81
C ASP A 70 -9.90 -5.83 8.42
N VAL A 71 -11.16 -5.60 8.04
CA VAL A 71 -11.99 -4.47 8.49
C VAL A 71 -13.13 -4.93 9.39
N THR A 72 -13.01 -6.12 9.99
CA THR A 72 -14.04 -6.70 10.87
C THR A 72 -14.38 -5.77 12.04
N ASP A 73 -13.35 -5.17 12.67
CA ASP A 73 -13.52 -4.09 13.63
C ASP A 73 -13.08 -2.76 12.99
N PRO A 74 -14.03 -1.85 12.67
CA PRO A 74 -13.70 -0.55 12.10
C PRO A 74 -12.85 0.37 13.00
N ASN A 75 -12.62 -0.01 14.27
CA ASN A 75 -11.70 0.69 15.17
C ASN A 75 -10.33 0.01 15.29
N ASN A 76 -10.18 -1.20 14.76
CA ASN A 76 -8.94 -1.98 14.74
C ASN A 76 -8.81 -2.69 13.38
N VAL A 77 -8.62 -1.90 12.34
CA VAL A 77 -8.37 -2.39 10.99
C VAL A 77 -6.93 -2.86 10.89
N GLU A 78 -6.71 -4.04 10.31
CA GLU A 78 -5.40 -4.67 10.21
C GLU A 78 -5.03 -4.92 8.76
N PHE A 79 -3.80 -4.57 8.36
CA PHE A 79 -3.26 -4.97 7.06
C PHE A 79 -3.00 -6.48 7.03
N VAL A 80 -3.38 -7.11 5.92
CA VAL A 80 -3.30 -8.57 5.74
C VAL A 80 -2.27 -8.93 4.68
N ASP A 81 -2.39 -8.35 3.50
CA ASP A 81 -1.53 -8.70 2.37
C ASP A 81 -1.50 -7.58 1.31
N TYR A 82 -0.45 -7.61 0.48
CA TYR A 82 -0.36 -6.82 -0.73
C TYR A 82 0.23 -7.66 -1.86
N ASN A 83 -0.57 -7.91 -2.89
CA ASN A 83 -0.12 -8.63 -4.07
C ASN A 83 -0.13 -7.74 -5.29
N ASN A 84 0.94 -7.80 -6.08
CA ASN A 84 1.11 -6.98 -7.28
C ASN A 84 1.89 -7.79 -8.34
N SER A 85 1.27 -7.97 -9.49
CA SER A 85 1.78 -8.73 -10.64
C SER A 85 2.55 -7.87 -11.66
N ARG A 86 2.75 -6.58 -11.36
CA ARG A 86 3.52 -5.67 -12.21
C ARG A 86 4.99 -6.08 -12.25
N THR A 87 5.57 -6.00 -13.45
CA THR A 87 7.00 -6.31 -13.65
C THR A 87 7.85 -5.08 -13.30
N VAL A 88 8.89 -5.28 -12.48
CA VAL A 88 9.81 -4.20 -12.07
C VAL A 88 10.94 -3.95 -13.07
N SER A 89 11.46 -5.00 -13.70
CA SER A 89 12.66 -4.94 -14.57
C SER A 89 12.40 -4.33 -15.95
N ALA A 90 11.14 -4.33 -16.37
CA ALA A 90 10.65 -3.72 -17.60
C ALA A 90 9.18 -3.34 -17.40
N TYR A 91 8.70 -2.35 -18.16
CA TYR A 91 7.27 -2.04 -18.18
C TYR A 91 6.49 -3.24 -18.75
N GLY A 92 5.65 -3.84 -17.92
CA GLY A 92 4.93 -5.08 -18.22
C GLY A 92 4.22 -5.66 -16.99
N GLY A 93 3.54 -6.78 -17.18
CA GLY A 93 2.58 -7.30 -16.20
C GLY A 93 1.28 -6.50 -16.21
N ASP A 94 0.59 -6.48 -15.08
CA ASP A 94 -0.72 -5.83 -14.94
C ASP A 94 -0.56 -4.37 -14.50
N ASN A 95 -1.23 -3.44 -15.19
CA ASN A 95 -1.09 -1.99 -15.01
C ASN A 95 -2.45 -1.29 -15.06
N GLY A 96 -2.66 -0.28 -14.21
CA GLY A 96 -3.93 0.42 -14.07
C GLY A 96 -5.09 -0.43 -13.50
N PRO A 97 -4.94 -1.10 -12.33
CA PRO A 97 -6.08 -1.69 -11.64
C PRO A 97 -7.19 -0.66 -11.34
N GLU A 98 -8.37 -0.84 -11.91
CA GLU A 98 -9.53 0.01 -11.61
C GLU A 98 -10.69 -0.84 -11.02
N GLY A 99 -11.26 -1.71 -11.85
CA GLY A 99 -12.40 -2.54 -11.47
C GLY A 99 -11.95 -3.73 -10.62
N ILE A 100 -12.62 -3.96 -9.50
CA ILE A 100 -12.34 -5.12 -8.62
C ILE A 100 -13.64 -5.78 -8.17
N ILE A 101 -13.70 -7.10 -8.26
CA ILE A 101 -14.82 -7.91 -7.77
C ILE A 101 -14.34 -9.10 -6.96
N TYR A 102 -15.16 -9.53 -6.00
CA TYR A 102 -14.97 -10.76 -5.25
C TYR A 102 -16.00 -11.80 -5.72
N ILE A 103 -15.54 -13.03 -5.96
CA ILE A 103 -16.35 -14.20 -6.27
C ILE A 103 -16.28 -15.13 -5.06
N ASN A 104 -17.44 -15.41 -4.46
CA ASN A 104 -17.49 -16.25 -3.28
C ASN A 104 -17.26 -17.73 -3.62
N GLU A 105 -16.88 -18.53 -2.62
CA GLU A 105 -16.68 -19.98 -2.74
C GLU A 105 -17.92 -20.72 -3.28
N THR A 106 -19.13 -20.24 -2.97
CA THR A 106 -20.38 -20.84 -3.46
C THR A 106 -20.68 -20.52 -4.92
N ASP A 107 -20.07 -19.47 -5.44
CA ASP A 107 -20.25 -18.98 -6.80
C ASP A 107 -19.09 -19.41 -7.73
N SER A 108 -18.09 -20.10 -7.19
CA SER A 108 -16.95 -20.62 -7.94
C SER A 108 -17.09 -22.12 -8.22
N PRO A 109 -16.63 -22.60 -9.39
CA PRO A 109 -16.82 -23.99 -9.81
C PRO A 109 -15.97 -25.00 -9.01
N ASP A 110 -14.93 -24.54 -8.33
CA ASP A 110 -13.98 -25.34 -7.57
C ASP A 110 -14.08 -25.10 -6.05
N GLY A 111 -15.00 -24.25 -5.61
CA GLY A 111 -15.14 -23.89 -4.19
C GLY A 111 -14.07 -22.92 -3.69
N THR A 112 -13.19 -22.41 -4.57
CA THR A 112 -12.17 -21.43 -4.20
C THR A 112 -12.75 -20.02 -4.35
N PRO A 113 -12.67 -19.15 -3.33
CA PRO A 113 -13.02 -17.75 -3.51
C PRO A 113 -11.95 -17.00 -4.33
N TYR A 114 -12.38 -16.04 -5.14
CA TYR A 114 -11.51 -15.31 -6.05
C TYR A 114 -11.68 -13.79 -5.94
N VAL A 115 -10.59 -13.06 -6.16
CA VAL A 115 -10.62 -11.63 -6.44
C VAL A 115 -10.21 -11.42 -7.89
N VAL A 116 -11.06 -10.75 -8.66
CA VAL A 116 -10.81 -10.44 -10.07
C VAL A 116 -10.62 -8.95 -10.23
N VAL A 117 -9.54 -8.57 -10.91
CA VAL A 117 -9.13 -7.18 -11.12
C VAL A 117 -9.05 -6.89 -12.60
N ALA A 118 -9.65 -5.78 -13.03
CA ALA A 118 -9.52 -5.23 -14.36
C ALA A 118 -8.40 -4.20 -14.39
N ASN A 119 -7.42 -4.43 -15.26
CA ASN A 119 -6.25 -3.58 -15.44
C ASN A 119 -6.41 -2.83 -16.76
N GLU A 120 -6.87 -1.58 -16.70
CA GLU A 120 -7.29 -0.80 -17.87
C GLU A 120 -6.11 -0.56 -18.83
N ILE A 121 -4.95 -0.21 -18.28
CA ILE A 121 -3.77 0.18 -19.08
C ILE A 121 -3.13 -1.02 -19.77
N SER A 122 -3.01 -2.16 -19.08
CA SER A 122 -2.48 -3.39 -19.69
C SER A 122 -3.53 -4.14 -20.51
N GLY A 123 -4.83 -3.84 -20.35
CA GLY A 123 -5.93 -4.55 -21.00
C GLY A 123 -6.08 -6.01 -20.54
N THR A 124 -5.71 -6.29 -19.28
CA THR A 124 -5.66 -7.65 -18.71
C THR A 124 -6.65 -7.81 -17.55
N LEU A 125 -7.01 -9.07 -17.26
CA LEU A 125 -7.70 -9.45 -16.03
C LEU A 125 -6.76 -10.25 -15.16
N THR A 126 -6.59 -9.83 -13.90
CA THR A 126 -5.87 -10.60 -12.88
C THR A 126 -6.88 -11.37 -12.04
N VAL A 127 -6.61 -12.64 -11.77
CA VAL A 127 -7.44 -13.48 -10.91
C VAL A 127 -6.59 -14.02 -9.77
N TYR A 128 -6.90 -13.59 -8.55
CA TYR A 128 -6.26 -14.05 -7.33
C TYR A 128 -7.14 -15.09 -6.64
N ALA A 129 -6.59 -16.27 -6.37
CA ALA A 129 -7.20 -17.22 -5.44
C ALA A 129 -7.01 -16.71 -4.01
N VAL A 130 -8.10 -16.64 -3.25
CA VAL A 130 -8.04 -16.19 -1.85
C VAL A 130 -7.81 -17.40 -0.96
N ASN A 131 -6.69 -17.40 -0.24
CA ASN A 131 -6.39 -18.44 0.73
C ASN A 131 -7.20 -18.19 2.02
N THR A 132 -8.13 -19.10 2.33
CA THR A 132 -9.00 -19.02 3.50
C THR A 132 -8.49 -19.81 4.71
N GLU A 133 -7.40 -20.56 4.57
CA GLU A 133 -6.85 -21.40 5.65
C GLU A 133 -5.89 -20.62 6.56
N ASN A 134 -5.20 -19.61 6.02
CA ASN A 134 -4.32 -18.72 6.77
C ASN A 134 -4.86 -17.28 6.79
N LEU A 135 -6.01 -17.09 7.45
CA LEU A 135 -6.54 -15.74 7.77
C LEU A 135 -5.85 -15.12 9.00
N GLY A 136 -4.82 -15.80 9.52
CA GLY A 136 -3.96 -15.32 10.59
C GLY A 136 -2.95 -14.34 10.02
N THR A 137 -2.84 -13.19 10.67
CA THR A 137 -1.83 -12.18 10.41
C THR A 137 -0.45 -12.85 10.46
N GLY A 138 0.19 -13.01 9.30
CA GLY A 138 1.63 -12.85 9.28
C GLY A 138 1.85 -11.43 9.75
N GLU A 139 2.16 -11.26 11.03
CA GLU A 139 2.39 -9.98 11.68
C GLU A 139 3.44 -9.20 10.87
N TYR A 140 3.00 -8.42 9.89
CA TYR A 140 3.81 -7.39 9.29
C TYR A 140 3.77 -6.21 10.27
N ILE A 141 4.42 -6.41 11.42
CA ILE A 141 4.72 -5.33 12.34
C ILE A 141 5.80 -4.48 11.65
N HIS A 142 5.38 -3.57 10.77
CA HIS A 142 6.14 -2.34 10.66
C HIS A 142 5.79 -1.53 11.90
N GLN A 143 6.52 -1.76 12.99
CA GLN A 143 6.58 -0.73 14.01
C GLN A 143 7.16 0.46 13.26
N ASN A 144 6.35 1.48 13.03
CA ASN A 144 6.84 2.80 12.69
C ASN A 144 7.77 3.21 13.85
N ALA A 145 9.02 2.78 13.73
CA ALA A 145 10.02 2.92 14.78
C ALA A 145 10.41 4.39 14.91
N PHE A 146 9.97 5.24 14.00
CA PHE A 146 10.23 6.66 14.06
C PHE A 146 9.12 7.41 13.34
N VAL A 147 8.37 8.22 14.07
CA VAL A 147 7.31 9.08 13.53
C VAL A 147 7.75 10.53 13.71
N VAL A 148 7.59 11.32 12.64
CA VAL A 148 7.88 12.75 12.62
C VAL A 148 6.58 13.51 12.35
N PHE A 149 6.20 14.44 13.21
CA PHE A 149 4.96 15.22 13.04
C PHE A 149 5.06 16.63 13.62
N PRO A 150 4.35 17.63 13.10
CA PRO A 150 3.62 17.63 11.84
C PRO A 150 4.56 17.69 10.63
N ASN A 151 4.17 17.06 9.51
CA ASN A 151 4.84 17.18 8.22
C ASN A 151 3.79 17.51 7.14
N PRO A 152 3.83 18.68 6.47
CA PRO A 152 4.81 19.76 6.61
C PRO A 152 4.73 20.48 7.97
N ALA A 153 5.87 20.83 8.56
CA ALA A 153 5.91 21.65 9.77
C ALA A 153 5.62 23.12 9.45
N GLU A 154 4.50 23.65 9.92
CA GLU A 154 4.10 25.04 9.64
C GLU A 154 5.04 26.08 10.28
N ASN A 155 5.64 25.74 11.43
CA ASN A 155 6.51 26.63 12.21
C ASN A 155 7.96 26.12 12.32
N GLY A 156 8.35 25.16 11.47
CA GLY A 156 9.69 24.55 11.51
C GLY A 156 9.97 23.66 12.72
N ILE A 157 8.95 23.33 13.52
CA ILE A 157 9.05 22.39 14.64
C ILE A 157 8.45 21.05 14.20
N ALA A 158 9.21 19.99 14.41
CA ALA A 158 8.78 18.61 14.28
C ALA A 158 9.06 17.86 15.58
N TYR A 159 8.18 16.92 15.92
CA TYR A 159 8.24 16.06 17.09
C TYR A 159 8.52 14.64 16.65
N PHE A 160 9.23 13.92 17.51
CA PHE A 160 9.60 12.53 17.34
C PHE A 160 8.88 11.67 18.36
N ASN A 161 8.44 10.49 17.96
CA ASN A 161 7.86 9.53 18.91
C ASN A 161 8.91 8.85 19.82
N ARG A 162 10.20 9.14 19.64
CA ARG A 162 11.32 8.70 20.49
C ARG A 162 12.54 9.59 20.29
N MET A 163 13.44 9.59 21.27
CA MET A 163 14.74 10.26 21.15
C MET A 163 15.54 9.71 19.97
N ALA A 164 16.09 10.61 19.15
CA ALA A 164 16.95 10.24 18.03
C ALA A 164 18.00 11.31 17.72
N ASP A 165 19.10 10.89 17.11
CA ASP A 165 20.04 11.78 16.44
C ASP A 165 19.46 12.14 15.06
N VAL A 166 19.37 13.43 14.75
CA VAL A 166 18.68 13.95 13.55
C VAL A 166 19.63 14.80 12.74
N GLU A 167 19.66 14.58 11.43
CA GLU A 167 20.31 15.42 10.43
C GLU A 167 19.26 15.84 9.39
N VAL A 168 19.15 17.15 9.12
CA VAL A 168 18.22 17.72 8.15
C VAL A 168 19.01 18.30 7.00
N TYR A 169 18.60 17.99 5.78
CA TYR A 169 19.22 18.48 4.54
C TYR A 169 18.20 19.29 3.74
N ASP A 170 18.68 20.33 3.05
CA ASP A 170 17.87 21.00 2.03
C ASP A 170 17.80 20.18 0.72
N TYR A 171 17.00 20.66 -0.23
CA TYR A 171 16.82 20.00 -1.53
C TYR A 171 18.11 19.94 -2.38
N THR A 172 19.16 20.68 -2.01
CA THR A 172 20.48 20.64 -2.67
C THR A 172 21.42 19.64 -2.01
N GLY A 173 20.98 18.94 -0.96
CA GLY A 173 21.79 18.00 -0.19
C GLY A 173 22.71 18.68 0.83
N LYS A 174 22.54 19.98 1.07
CA LYS A 174 23.31 20.70 2.10
C LYS A 174 22.66 20.48 3.46
N MET A 175 23.45 20.07 4.44
CA MET A 175 22.98 19.95 5.82
C MET A 175 22.60 21.33 6.38
N VAL A 176 21.38 21.43 6.89
CA VAL A 176 20.81 22.67 7.47
C VAL A 176 20.61 22.59 8.98
N TYR A 177 20.49 21.39 9.54
CA TYR A 177 20.34 21.20 10.98
C TYR A 177 20.88 19.84 11.43
N ALA A 178 21.41 19.77 12.64
CA ALA A 178 21.75 18.51 13.30
C ALA A 178 21.49 18.63 14.81
N ALA A 179 20.91 17.59 15.41
CA ALA A 179 20.68 17.50 16.84
C ALA A 179 20.92 16.08 17.33
N LYS A 180 21.37 15.96 18.59
CA LYS A 180 21.46 14.68 19.29
C LYS A 180 20.34 14.56 20.30
N ASP A 181 19.87 13.34 20.51
CA ASP A 181 18.81 13.02 21.48
C ASP A 181 17.54 13.90 21.34
N ALA A 182 17.14 14.23 20.11
CA ALA A 182 15.97 15.07 19.82
C ALA A 182 14.66 14.31 20.07
N LEU A 183 13.68 14.99 20.68
CA LEU A 183 12.34 14.48 20.98
C LEU A 183 11.26 15.45 20.48
#